data_AF-A0ABD6SE40-F1
#
_entry.id   AF-A0ABD6SE40-F1
#
_cell.length_a   1.000
_cell.length_b   1.000
_cell.length_c   1.000
_cell.angle_alpha   90.00
_cell.angle_beta   90.00
_cell.angle_gamma   90.00
#
_symmetry.space_group_name_H-M   'P 1'
#
loop_
_entity.id
_entity.type
_entity.pdbx_description
1 polymer ?
#
loop_
_entity_poly.entity_id
_entity_poly.type
_entity_poly.pdbx_seq_one_letter_code
_entity_poly.pdbx_strand_id
1 'polypeptide(L)' 'MKMKKMILTGVVLAATTLTSLSNVQADTTFKDVPANHWSTKAIYDLTNRKVVQGYGNNIFGFG' A
#
# COMPACT_ATOMS: atom_id res chain seq x y z
N MET A 1 -4.80 9.11 54.18
CA MET A 1 -5.25 10.04 53.11
C MET A 1 -4.33 11.26 53.07
N LYS A 2 -3.59 11.46 51.97
CA LYS A 2 -3.14 12.81 51.57
C LYS A 2 -2.70 12.84 50.09
N MET A 3 -3.57 13.43 49.27
CA MET A 3 -3.29 14.34 48.13
C MET A 3 -2.47 13.75 46.96
N LYS A 4 -3.12 13.23 45.91
CA LYS A 4 -3.63 13.96 44.72
C LYS A 4 -2.56 14.77 43.96
N LYS A 5 -2.04 14.10 42.92
CA LYS A 5 -1.91 14.57 41.52
C LYS A 5 -1.05 15.82 41.23
N MET A 6 -0.21 15.62 40.21
CA MET A 6 0.10 16.53 39.10
C MET A 6 1.49 17.16 39.08
N ILE A 7 2.00 17.12 37.85
CA ILE A 7 3.15 17.81 37.26
C ILE A 7 4.48 17.08 37.47
N LEU A 8 5.17 16.86 36.35
CA LEU A 8 6.64 16.82 36.24
C LEU A 8 7.32 15.48 35.91
N THR A 9 6.87 14.79 34.86
CA THR A 9 7.72 13.89 34.06
C THR A 9 7.11 13.86 32.66
N GLY A 10 7.50 14.69 31.70
CA GLY A 10 8.86 15.00 31.30
C GLY A 10 9.20 14.13 30.09
N VAL A 11 9.03 14.68 28.88
CA VAL A 11 9.49 14.14 27.59
C VAL A 11 8.78 12.88 27.09
N VAL A 12 7.74 13.07 26.27
CA VAL A 12 7.50 12.16 25.14
C VAL A 12 7.51 13.03 23.89
N LEU A 13 8.62 12.93 23.16
CA LEU A 13 8.81 13.45 21.82
C LEU A 13 7.70 12.87 20.93
N ALA A 14 6.60 13.60 20.76
CA ALA A 14 5.62 13.31 19.73
C ALA A 14 6.14 13.77 18.36
N ALA A 15 7.33 13.31 17.99
CA ALA A 15 7.75 13.23 16.60
C ALA A 15 7.00 12.04 16.00
N THR A 16 5.69 12.19 15.81
CA THR A 16 4.93 11.28 14.94
C THR A 16 5.49 11.48 13.56
N THR A 17 6.40 10.58 13.18
CA THR A 17 7.01 10.52 11.86
C THR A 17 5.90 10.50 10.82
N LEU A 18 5.79 11.58 10.06
CA LEU A 18 4.97 11.64 8.86
C LEU A 18 5.65 10.70 7.85
N THR A 19 5.36 9.40 7.95
CA THR A 19 5.84 8.42 6.97
C THR A 19 5.19 8.78 5.65
N SER A 20 5.97 9.38 4.76
CA SER A 20 5.60 9.63 3.37
C SER A 20 5.00 8.36 2.80
N LEU A 21 3.71 8.42 2.45
CA LEU A 21 3.05 7.36 1.67
C LEU A 21 3.65 7.42 0.28
N SER A 22 4.78 6.75 0.10
CA SER A 22 5.37 6.55 -1.22
C SER A 22 4.35 5.75 -2.02
N ASN A 23 3.60 6.44 -2.89
CA ASN A 23 2.82 5.81 -3.95
C ASN A 23 3.83 5.21 -4.93
N VAL A 24 4.42 4.06 -4.57
CA VAL A 24 5.15 3.22 -5.50
C VAL A 24 4.11 2.66 -6.45
N GLN A 25 3.79 3.43 -7.48
CA GLN A 25 3.10 2.94 -8.66
C GLN A 25 4.16 2.09 -9.39
N ALA A 26 4.34 0.85 -8.93
CA ALA A 26 5.12 -0.12 -9.68
C ALA A 26 4.43 -0.27 -11.03
N ASP A 27 5.20 -0.11 -12.11
CA ASP A 27 4.71 -0.38 -13.47
C ASP A 27 4.15 -1.81 -13.46
N THR A 28 2.83 -1.93 -13.39
CA THR A 28 2.19 -3.17 -12.93
C THR A 28 2.08 -4.11 -14.11
N THR A 29 3.22 -4.56 -14.62
CA THR A 29 3.26 -5.58 -15.67
C THR A 29 3.26 -6.93 -14.99
N PHE A 30 2.24 -7.73 -15.25
CA PHE A 30 2.10 -9.06 -14.68
C PHE A 30 2.83 -10.08 -15.56
N LYS A 31 3.66 -10.93 -14.96
CA LYS A 31 4.49 -11.93 -15.66
C LYS A 31 3.66 -13.05 -16.27
N ASP A 32 2.53 -13.35 -15.64
CA ASP A 32 1.61 -14.41 -15.99
C ASP A 32 0.52 -13.97 -16.97
N VAL A 33 0.37 -12.67 -17.25
CA VAL A 33 -0.61 -12.16 -18.23
C VAL A 33 0.05 -12.05 -19.62
N PRO A 34 -0.35 -12.86 -20.61
CA PRO A 34 0.20 -12.78 -21.96
C PRO A 34 -0.12 -11.44 -22.61
N ALA A 35 0.83 -10.85 -23.35
CA ALA A 35 0.63 -9.54 -23.98
C ALA A 35 -0.49 -9.54 -25.04
N ASN A 36 -0.72 -10.68 -25.70
CA ASN A 36 -1.69 -10.82 -26.80
C ASN A 36 -2.93 -11.65 -26.42
N HIS A 37 -3.40 -11.53 -25.18
CA HIS A 37 -4.62 -12.18 -24.72
C HIS A 37 -5.79 -11.18 -24.65
N TRP A 38 -7.02 -11.66 -24.86
CA TRP A 38 -8.21 -10.79 -24.94
C TRP A 38 -8.46 -10.00 -23.65
N SER A 39 -8.09 -10.55 -22.50
CA SER A 39 -8.29 -9.92 -21.18
C SER A 39 -7.17 -8.99 -20.75
N THR A 40 -6.04 -8.97 -21.45
CA THR A 40 -4.83 -8.21 -21.06
C THR A 40 -5.14 -6.73 -20.85
N LYS A 41 -5.83 -6.11 -21.80
CA LYS A 41 -6.21 -4.69 -21.71
C LYS A 41 -7.13 -4.41 -20.52
N ALA A 42 -8.08 -5.30 -20.25
CA ALA A 42 -9.03 -5.14 -19.15
C ALA A 42 -8.35 -5.27 -17.79
N ILE A 43 -7.46 -6.27 -17.64
CA ILE A 43 -6.67 -6.47 -16.42
C ILE A 43 -5.88 -5.20 -16.09
N TYR A 44 -5.10 -4.69 -17.05
CA TYR A 44 -4.28 -3.50 -16.82
C TYR A 44 -5.12 -2.23 -16.59
N ASP A 45 -6.26 -2.06 -17.26
CA ASP A 45 -7.16 -0.93 -16.99
C ASP A 45 -7.67 -0.94 -15.54
N LEU A 46 -8.13 -2.11 -15.07
CA LEU A 46 -8.66 -2.26 -13.72
C LEU A 46 -7.57 -2.11 -12.65
N THR A 47 -6.36 -2.60 -12.92
CA THR A 47 -5.20 -2.43 -12.04
C THR A 47 -4.75 -0.98 -11.97
N ASN A 48 -4.68 -0.27 -13.10
CA ASN A 48 -4.36 1.17 -13.12
C ASN A 48 -5.38 2.00 -12.36
N ARG A 49 -6.65 1.60 -12.41
CA ARG A 49 -7.75 2.20 -11.65
C ARG A 49 -7.80 1.75 -10.19
N LYS A 50 -6.87 0.89 -9.75
CA LYS A 50 -6.79 0.34 -8.40
C LYS A 50 -8.06 -0.40 -7.95
N VAL A 51 -8.81 -0.96 -8.91
CA VAL A 51 -10.02 -1.76 -8.66
C VAL A 51 -9.65 -3.21 -8.34
N VAL A 52 -8.60 -3.72 -8.99
CA VAL A 52 -8.05 -5.05 -8.76
C VAL A 52 -6.57 -4.95 -8.48
N GLN A 53 -6.05 -5.87 -7.66
CA GLN A 53 -4.65 -5.97 -7.34
C GLN A 53 -4.21 -7.43 -7.54
N GLY A 54 -3.00 -7.62 -8.06
CA GLY A 54 -2.41 -8.96 -8.12
C GLY A 54 -1.98 -9.48 -6.75
N TYR A 55 -1.53 -10.73 -6.72
CA TYR A 55 -1.09 -11.44 -5.52
C TYR A 55 0.30 -11.01 -5.01
N GLY A 56 0.97 -10.11 -5.72
CA GLY A 56 2.38 -9.75 -5.49
C GLY A 56 3.31 -10.48 -6.44
N ASN A 57 4.62 -10.17 -6.38
CA ASN A 57 5.64 -10.75 -7.26
C ASN A 57 5.35 -10.64 -8.77
N ASN A 58 4.59 -9.60 -9.17
CA ASN A 58 4.09 -9.41 -10.53
C ASN A 58 3.22 -10.57 -11.02
N ILE A 59 2.42 -11.18 -10.14
CA ILE A 59 1.46 -12.24 -10.47
C ILE A 59 0.04 -11.69 -10.36
N PHE A 60 -0.73 -11.80 -11.44
CA PHE A 60 -2.15 -11.49 -11.44
C PHE A 60 -3.01 -12.66 -10.94
N GLY A 61 -2.56 -13.90 -11.19
CA GLY A 61 -3.35 -15.12 -11.11
C GLY A 61 -3.99 -15.49 -12.46
N PHE A 62 -3.32 -15.15 -13.55
CA PHE A 62 -3.75 -15.49 -14.90
C PHE A 62 -3.40 -16.96 -15.19
N GLY A 63 -4.41 -17.79 -15.44
CA GLY A 63 -4.29 -19.22 -15.70
C GLY A 63 -5.63 -19.92 -15.66
#